data_AF-A0A494WYV6-F1
#
_entry.id   AF-A0A494WYV6-F1
#
_cell.length_a   1.000
_cell.length_b   1.000
_cell.length_c   1.000
_cell.angle_alpha   90.00
_cell.angle_beta   90.00
_cell.angle_gamma   90.00
#
_symmetry.space_group_name_H-M   'P 1'
#
loop_
_entity.id
_entity.type
_entity.pdbx_description
1 polymer ?
#
loop_
_entity_poly.entity_id
_entity_poly.type
_entity_poly.pdbx_seq_one_letter_code
_entity_poly.pdbx_strand_id
1 'polypeptide(L)'
;MRAINQPEERMVPLQKLISGSFFVAASIFLAIKGSPDVVTAGAVLGSALCAGFVSSKQHLKAVILGAALVAVSLVLQSIAGRCSTCIQADMLLAAGVVTSSMAAREYRLRVVSGVLVPALIAAVMFWGPVPGQGGPGQEMFGRYIAAAQDGKTIKLDTALKPVLLFSPECPACREALKQLINRDPAGKGWQPVLAQGDPVETERTLKGMGYTGEISRFRWRGPVPIMIWTKDGKTRSTHNVREMLEVVPVEP
;
A
#
# COMPACT_ATOMS: atom_id res chain seq x y z
N MET A 1 26.97 21.20 -48.63
CA MET A 1 26.00 21.30 -47.52
C MET A 1 24.77 20.48 -47.87
N ARG A 2 24.68 19.22 -47.38
CA ARG A 2 23.49 18.39 -47.55
C ARG A 2 22.53 18.70 -46.41
N ALA A 3 21.37 19.25 -46.75
CA ALA A 3 20.22 19.27 -45.86
C ALA A 3 19.82 17.80 -45.60
N ILE A 4 20.15 17.31 -44.41
CA ILE A 4 19.64 16.04 -43.91
C ILE A 4 18.21 16.33 -43.48
N ASN A 5 17.27 16.10 -44.40
CA ASN A 5 15.85 16.00 -44.08
C ASN A 5 15.69 14.91 -43.01
N GLN A 6 15.45 15.32 -41.77
CA GLN A 6 15.02 14.40 -40.73
C GLN A 6 13.64 13.85 -41.12
N PRO A 7 13.45 12.53 -41.18
CA PRO A 7 12.13 11.97 -41.38
C PRO A 7 11.30 12.29 -40.14
N GLU A 8 10.27 13.10 -40.34
CA GLU A 8 9.22 13.36 -39.36
C GLU A 8 8.56 12.01 -39.01
N GLU A 9 9.03 11.39 -37.92
CA GLU A 9 8.63 10.05 -37.48
C GLU A 9 7.14 10.06 -37.08
N ARG A 10 6.31 9.60 -38.02
CA ARG A 10 4.91 9.23 -37.77
C ARG A 10 4.86 8.04 -36.81
N MET A 11 4.81 8.33 -35.51
CA MET A 11 4.37 7.35 -34.51
C MET A 11 2.93 6.92 -34.80
N VAL A 12 2.66 5.62 -34.65
CA VAL A 12 1.31 5.07 -34.67
C VAL A 12 0.55 5.64 -33.47
N PRO A 13 -0.61 6.32 -33.67
CA PRO A 13 -1.38 6.97 -32.60
C PRO A 13 -1.75 6.02 -31.45
N LEU A 14 -1.85 4.72 -31.74
CA LEU A 14 -2.14 3.65 -30.80
C LEU A 14 -1.12 3.56 -29.65
N GLN A 15 0.18 3.73 -29.92
CA GLN A 15 1.23 3.55 -28.90
C GLN A 15 1.29 4.71 -27.90
N LYS A 16 0.91 5.92 -28.34
CA LYS A 16 0.72 7.09 -27.47
C LYS A 16 -0.48 6.90 -26.54
N LEU A 17 -1.55 6.33 -27.10
CA LEU A 17 -2.79 6.07 -26.38
C LEU A 17 -2.58 5.00 -25.30
N ILE A 18 -1.81 3.96 -25.61
CA ILE A 18 -1.45 2.89 -24.65
C ILE A 18 -0.55 3.42 -23.52
N SER A 19 0.50 4.19 -23.84
CA SER A 19 1.40 4.69 -22.78
C SER A 19 0.75 5.73 -21.88
N GLY A 20 -0.04 6.65 -22.47
CA GLY A 20 -0.79 7.65 -21.71
C GLY A 20 -1.87 7.02 -20.82
N SER A 21 -2.55 5.96 -21.28
CA SER A 21 -3.61 5.32 -20.50
C SER A 21 -3.09 4.71 -19.20
N PHE A 22 -1.87 4.17 -19.16
CA PHE A 22 -1.27 3.66 -17.93
C PHE A 22 -1.02 4.77 -16.89
N PHE A 23 -0.52 5.94 -17.32
CA PHE A 23 -0.33 7.08 -16.42
C PHE A 23 -1.66 7.65 -15.90
N VAL A 24 -2.67 7.73 -16.77
CA VAL A 24 -4.03 8.14 -16.38
C VAL A 24 -4.63 7.12 -15.42
N ALA A 25 -4.48 5.82 -15.69
CA ALA A 25 -4.96 4.75 -14.82
C ALA A 25 -4.29 4.82 -13.44
N ALA A 26 -2.98 5.04 -13.37
CA ALA A 26 -2.27 5.24 -12.10
C ALA A 26 -2.84 6.44 -11.32
N SER A 27 -3.10 7.55 -12.01
CA SER A 27 -3.67 8.77 -11.42
C SER A 27 -5.06 8.51 -10.83
N ILE A 28 -5.96 7.90 -11.61
CA ILE A 28 -7.33 7.59 -11.18
C ILE A 28 -7.31 6.56 -10.05
N PHE A 29 -6.46 5.55 -10.15
CA PHE A 29 -6.32 4.50 -9.14
C PHE A 29 -5.90 5.09 -7.79
N LEU A 30 -4.86 5.93 -7.76
CA LEU A 30 -4.42 6.62 -6.56
C LEU A 30 -5.48 7.59 -6.02
N ALA A 31 -6.19 8.30 -6.89
CA ALA A 31 -7.25 9.21 -6.47
C ALA A 31 -8.44 8.50 -5.80
N ILE A 32 -8.74 7.26 -6.19
CA ILE A 32 -9.86 6.48 -5.64
C ILE A 32 -9.44 5.65 -4.42
N LYS A 33 -8.26 5.04 -4.47
CA LYS A 33 -7.81 4.04 -3.48
C LYS A 33 -6.75 4.55 -2.50
N GLY A 34 -6.08 5.65 -2.82
CA GLY A 34 -5.07 6.26 -1.97
C GLY A 34 -5.67 6.96 -0.76
N SER A 35 -4.86 7.14 0.28
CA SER A 35 -5.22 8.01 1.40
C SER A 35 -5.22 9.47 0.96
N PRO A 36 -6.11 10.32 1.52
CA PRO A 36 -6.14 11.75 1.23
C PRO A 36 -5.01 12.47 1.96
N ASP A 37 -3.77 12.25 1.49
CA ASP A 37 -2.56 12.85 2.02
C ASP A 37 -1.76 13.58 0.91
N VAL A 38 -0.84 14.44 1.33
CA VAL A 38 -0.06 15.30 0.41
C VAL A 38 0.81 14.48 -0.53
N VAL A 39 1.28 13.29 -0.11
CA VAL A 39 2.13 12.43 -0.94
C VAL A 39 1.29 11.80 -2.04
N THR A 40 0.11 11.27 -1.71
CA THR A 40 -0.85 10.72 -2.68
C THR A 40 -1.28 11.80 -3.68
N ALA A 41 -1.60 13.02 -3.20
CA ALA A 41 -1.93 14.13 -4.09
C ALA A 41 -0.79 14.50 -5.05
N GLY A 42 0.45 14.54 -4.54
CA GLY A 42 1.64 14.77 -5.34
C GLY A 42 1.87 13.67 -6.38
N ALA A 43 1.66 12.40 -6.01
CA ALA A 43 1.76 11.27 -6.92
C ALA A 43 0.70 11.34 -8.02
N VAL A 44 -0.57 11.62 -7.70
CA VAL A 44 -1.66 11.81 -8.67
C VAL A 44 -1.32 12.92 -9.67
N LEU A 45 -0.86 14.08 -9.17
CA LEU A 45 -0.46 15.20 -10.02
C LEU A 45 0.71 14.81 -10.93
N GLY A 46 1.74 14.14 -10.38
CA GLY A 46 2.89 13.67 -11.13
C GLY A 46 2.52 12.66 -12.23
N SER A 47 1.63 11.72 -11.92
CA SER A 47 1.09 10.75 -12.88
C SER A 47 0.31 11.46 -14.01
N ALA A 48 -0.51 12.46 -13.68
CA ALA A 48 -1.25 13.25 -14.67
C ALA A 48 -0.30 14.08 -15.57
N LEU A 49 0.77 14.64 -14.99
CA LEU A 49 1.81 15.34 -15.76
C LEU A 49 2.52 14.41 -16.74
N CYS A 50 2.83 13.16 -16.33
CA CYS A 50 3.38 12.15 -17.24
C CYS A 50 2.45 11.90 -18.44
N ALA A 51 1.14 11.77 -18.21
CA ALA A 51 0.16 11.62 -19.28
C ALA A 51 0.15 12.86 -20.21
N GLY A 52 0.20 14.07 -19.65
CA GLY A 52 0.29 15.32 -20.42
C GLY A 52 1.56 15.42 -21.28
N PHE A 53 2.70 14.96 -20.75
CA PHE A 53 3.95 14.90 -21.51
C PHE A 53 3.89 13.88 -22.66
N VAL A 54 3.27 12.72 -22.45
CA VAL A 54 3.03 11.75 -23.52
C VAL A 54 2.16 12.35 -24.63
N SER A 55 1.07 13.05 -24.29
CA SER A 55 0.22 13.75 -25.26
C SER A 55 0.96 14.85 -26.02
N SER A 56 1.90 15.53 -25.35
CA SER A 56 2.74 16.59 -25.93
C SER A 56 3.95 16.07 -26.72
N LYS A 57 4.05 14.75 -26.97
CA LYS A 57 5.20 14.06 -27.61
C LYS A 57 6.52 14.20 -26.84
N GLN A 58 6.50 14.63 -25.58
CA GLN A 58 7.68 14.80 -24.73
C GLN A 58 7.98 13.51 -23.93
N HIS A 59 8.14 12.39 -24.64
CA HIS A 59 8.27 11.05 -24.03
C HIS A 59 9.47 10.93 -23.09
N LEU A 60 10.59 11.61 -23.38
CA LEU A 60 11.77 11.66 -22.51
C LEU A 60 11.42 12.22 -21.12
N LYS A 61 10.62 13.30 -21.06
CA LYS A 61 10.20 13.89 -19.78
C LYS A 61 9.24 12.99 -19.03
N ALA A 62 8.31 12.33 -19.75
CA ALA A 62 7.39 11.37 -19.15
C ALA A 62 8.13 10.17 -18.53
N VAL A 63 9.15 9.64 -19.22
CA VAL A 63 9.97 8.53 -18.72
C VAL A 63 10.78 8.95 -17.50
N ILE A 64 11.47 10.09 -17.54
CA ILE A 64 12.27 10.57 -16.40
C ILE A 64 11.39 10.82 -15.18
N LEU A 65 10.29 11.54 -15.35
CA LEU A 65 9.38 11.85 -14.24
C LEU A 65 8.70 10.58 -13.71
N GLY A 66 8.21 9.71 -14.59
CA GLY A 66 7.58 8.45 -14.18
C GLY A 66 8.54 7.52 -13.44
N ALA A 67 9.78 7.38 -13.92
CA ALA A 67 10.80 6.60 -13.23
C ALA A 67 11.18 7.22 -11.87
N ALA A 68 11.29 8.54 -11.80
CA ALA A 68 11.55 9.25 -10.54
C ALA A 68 10.42 9.04 -9.53
N LEU A 69 9.15 9.11 -9.95
CA LEU A 69 7.99 8.85 -9.09
C LEU A 69 8.02 7.43 -8.52
N VAL A 70 8.27 6.42 -9.36
CA VAL A 70 8.39 5.02 -8.92
C VAL A 70 9.55 4.87 -7.92
N ALA A 71 10.71 5.45 -8.20
CA ALA A 71 11.87 5.38 -7.32
C ALA A 71 11.59 6.02 -5.95
N VAL A 72 11.01 7.22 -5.94
CA VAL A 72 10.63 7.92 -4.70
C VAL A 72 9.59 7.12 -3.92
N SER A 73 8.59 6.55 -4.60
CA SER A 73 7.58 5.70 -3.98
C SER A 73 8.20 4.47 -3.31
N LEU A 74 9.11 3.77 -3.99
CA LEU A 74 9.80 2.60 -3.44
C LEU A 74 10.70 2.95 -2.24
N VAL A 75 11.40 4.10 -2.28
CA VAL A 75 12.20 4.60 -1.14
C VAL A 75 11.31 4.96 0.03
N LEU A 76 10.18 5.62 -0.20
CA LEU A 76 9.23 5.93 0.87
C LEU A 76 8.65 4.65 1.48
N GLN A 77 8.36 3.63 0.66
CA GLN A 77 7.84 2.35 1.14
C GLN A 77 8.88 1.53 1.93
N SER A 78 10.19 1.73 1.68
CA SER A 78 11.24 1.09 2.49
C SER A 78 11.39 1.70 3.88
N ILE A 79 11.02 2.98 4.04
CA ILE A 79 11.14 3.72 5.32
C ILE A 79 9.81 3.72 6.10
N ALA A 80 8.69 4.02 5.43
CA ALA A 80 7.38 4.24 6.04
C ALA A 80 6.51 2.98 6.11
N GLY A 81 7.00 1.85 5.60
CA GLY A 81 6.28 0.58 5.57
C GLY A 81 5.48 0.36 4.28
N ARG A 82 5.05 -0.89 4.08
CA ARG A 82 4.47 -1.36 2.82
C ARG A 82 3.05 -0.85 2.59
N CYS A 83 2.79 -0.34 1.39
CA CYS A 83 1.48 0.12 0.96
C CYS A 83 1.08 -0.63 -0.32
N SER A 84 0.15 -1.59 -0.22
CA SER A 84 -0.28 -2.41 -1.37
C SER A 84 -0.85 -1.56 -2.51
N THR A 85 -1.61 -0.51 -2.18
CA THR A 85 -2.12 0.47 -3.14
C THR A 85 -0.99 1.19 -3.88
N CYS A 86 0.09 1.54 -3.17
CA CYS A 86 1.24 2.23 -3.73
C CYS A 86 2.02 1.32 -4.68
N ILE A 87 2.22 0.05 -4.32
CA ILE A 87 2.84 -0.96 -5.21
C ILE A 87 2.02 -1.14 -6.50
N GLN A 88 0.70 -1.22 -6.39
CA GLN A 88 -0.18 -1.36 -7.57
C GLN A 88 -0.12 -0.12 -8.47
N ALA A 89 -0.07 1.07 -7.87
CA ALA A 89 0.11 2.32 -8.63
C ALA A 89 1.49 2.40 -9.29
N ASP A 90 2.55 1.97 -8.60
CA ASP A 90 3.92 1.93 -9.13
C ASP A 90 4.03 0.97 -10.33
N MET A 91 3.31 -0.15 -10.32
CA MET A 91 3.22 -1.05 -11.48
C MET A 91 2.61 -0.35 -12.70
N LEU A 92 1.52 0.41 -12.51
CA LEU A 92 0.88 1.16 -13.59
C LEU A 92 1.80 2.27 -14.12
N LEU A 93 2.44 3.03 -13.23
CA LEU A 93 3.43 4.04 -13.60
C LEU A 93 4.58 3.41 -14.41
N ALA A 94 5.09 2.28 -13.96
CA ALA A 94 6.16 1.58 -14.64
C ALA A 94 5.76 1.04 -16.02
N ALA A 95 4.55 0.49 -16.15
CA ALA A 95 4.02 0.09 -17.45
C ALA A 95 3.95 1.29 -18.42
N GLY A 96 3.53 2.45 -17.92
CA GLY A 96 3.57 3.72 -18.66
C GLY A 96 4.99 4.13 -19.06
N VAL A 97 5.97 3.98 -18.16
CA VAL A 97 7.38 4.27 -18.42
C VAL A 97 7.96 3.33 -19.49
N VAL A 98 7.75 2.02 -19.37
CA VAL A 98 8.25 1.02 -20.31
C VAL A 98 7.70 1.27 -21.71
N THR A 99 6.38 1.43 -21.81
CA THR A 99 5.71 1.67 -23.10
C THR A 99 6.13 3.01 -23.72
N SER A 100 6.35 4.05 -22.90
CA SER A 100 6.89 5.35 -23.35
C SER A 100 8.35 5.25 -23.82
N SER A 101 9.19 4.48 -23.13
CA SER A 101 10.59 4.24 -23.51
C SER A 101 10.71 3.48 -24.83
N MET A 102 9.81 2.52 -25.07
CA MET A 102 9.73 1.83 -26.37
C MET A 102 9.33 2.78 -27.50
N ALA A 103 8.43 3.74 -27.22
CA ALA A 103 7.96 4.72 -28.20
C ALA A 103 9.02 5.77 -28.56
N ALA A 104 9.88 6.16 -27.60
CA ALA A 104 10.90 7.17 -27.82
C ALA A 104 12.09 6.69 -28.67
N ARG A 105 12.25 5.38 -28.90
CA ARG A 105 13.33 4.74 -29.70
C ARG A 105 14.78 5.08 -29.31
N GLU A 106 15.03 5.92 -28.31
CA GLU A 106 16.38 6.21 -27.82
C GLU A 106 16.98 5.07 -27.00
N TYR A 107 18.24 4.74 -27.27
CA TYR A 107 18.98 3.69 -26.56
C TYR A 107 19.03 3.92 -25.04
N ARG A 108 19.21 5.18 -24.59
CA ARG A 108 19.30 5.52 -23.16
C ARG A 108 17.99 5.19 -22.41
N LEU A 109 16.85 5.42 -23.06
CA LEU A 109 15.53 5.14 -22.46
C LEU A 109 15.22 3.64 -22.41
N ARG A 110 15.75 2.86 -23.37
CA ARG A 110 15.69 1.40 -23.31
C ARG A 110 16.53 0.83 -22.16
N VAL A 111 17.68 1.43 -21.86
CA VAL A 111 18.49 1.03 -20.69
C VAL A 111 17.76 1.33 -19.38
N VAL A 112 17.16 2.52 -19.24
CA VAL A 112 16.36 2.88 -18.05
C VAL A 112 15.19 1.91 -17.88
N SER A 113 14.44 1.62 -18.95
CA SER A 113 13.37 0.62 -18.93
C SER A 113 13.88 -0.78 -18.60
N GLY A 114 15.04 -1.16 -19.14
CA GLY A 114 15.67 -2.47 -18.93
C GLY A 114 16.18 -2.70 -17.51
N VAL A 115 16.44 -1.63 -16.75
CA VAL A 115 16.79 -1.71 -15.32
C VAL A 115 15.52 -1.61 -14.44
N LEU A 116 14.58 -0.74 -14.81
CA LEU A 116 13.35 -0.52 -14.04
C LEU A 116 12.46 -1.77 -13.98
N VAL A 117 12.32 -2.49 -15.10
CA VAL A 117 11.51 -3.72 -15.18
C VAL A 117 12.00 -4.82 -14.23
N PRO A 118 13.27 -5.26 -14.26
CA PRO A 118 13.76 -6.27 -13.33
C PRO A 118 13.80 -5.77 -11.89
N ALA A 119 14.05 -4.48 -11.64
CA ALA A 119 13.97 -3.90 -10.29
C ALA A 119 12.54 -3.99 -9.74
N LEU A 120 11.52 -3.74 -10.56
CA LEU A 120 10.12 -3.89 -10.18
C LEU A 120 9.70 -5.35 -10.08
N ILE A 121 10.15 -6.23 -10.98
CA ILE A 121 9.90 -7.68 -10.85
C ILE A 121 10.52 -8.18 -9.55
N ALA A 122 11.73 -7.77 -9.19
CA ALA A 122 12.35 -8.09 -7.91
C ALA A 122 11.54 -7.48 -6.74
N ALA A 123 11.13 -6.22 -6.83
CA ALA A 123 10.27 -5.62 -5.81
C ALA A 123 8.95 -6.40 -5.66
N VAL A 124 8.35 -6.89 -6.74
CA VAL A 124 7.09 -7.63 -6.71
C VAL A 124 7.28 -9.07 -6.23
N MET A 125 8.36 -9.74 -6.63
CA MET A 125 8.66 -11.12 -6.24
C MET A 125 9.10 -11.21 -4.78
N PHE A 126 9.86 -10.24 -4.29
CA PHE A 126 10.34 -10.21 -2.90
C PHE A 126 9.42 -9.42 -1.96
N TRP A 127 8.61 -8.48 -2.47
CA TRP A 127 7.83 -7.53 -1.65
C TRP A 127 6.38 -7.33 -2.13
N GLY A 128 5.96 -7.93 -3.24
CA GLY A 128 4.60 -7.85 -3.76
C GLY A 128 3.65 -8.86 -3.10
N PRO A 129 2.34 -8.60 -3.14
CA PRO A 129 1.34 -9.55 -2.66
C PRO A 129 1.33 -10.79 -3.56
N VAL A 130 1.30 -11.97 -2.95
CA VAL A 130 1.22 -13.26 -3.65
C VAL A 130 -0.07 -13.29 -4.47
N PRO A 131 -0.03 -13.65 -5.78
CA PRO A 131 -1.24 -13.70 -6.59
C PRO A 131 -2.23 -14.71 -5.98
N GLY A 132 -3.40 -14.19 -5.58
CA GLY A 132 -4.41 -14.92 -4.79
C GLY A 132 -4.96 -14.15 -3.58
N GLN A 133 -4.32 -13.07 -3.17
CA GLN A 133 -4.83 -12.15 -2.14
C GLN A 133 -5.20 -10.79 -2.75
N GLY A 134 -6.50 -10.55 -2.97
CA GLY A 134 -6.98 -9.23 -3.36
C GLY A 134 -8.08 -9.27 -4.43
N GLY A 135 -9.21 -9.91 -4.13
CA GLY A 135 -10.48 -9.62 -4.80
C GLY A 135 -11.29 -8.62 -3.96
N PRO A 136 -12.11 -7.74 -4.57
CA PRO A 136 -13.02 -6.88 -3.83
C PRO A 136 -14.18 -7.75 -3.31
N GLY A 137 -14.05 -8.24 -2.08
CA GLY A 137 -15.11 -8.97 -1.39
C GLY A 137 -14.58 -10.04 -0.44
N GLN A 138 -14.62 -9.75 0.87
CA GLN A 138 -14.47 -10.68 2.01
C GLN A 138 -13.12 -11.41 2.14
N GLU A 139 -12.23 -10.90 3.00
CA GLU A 139 -11.17 -11.71 3.59
C GLU A 139 -11.73 -12.61 4.70
N MET A 140 -11.33 -13.89 4.68
CA MET A 140 -11.79 -15.02 5.50
C MET A 140 -11.44 -14.92 7.00
N PHE A 141 -11.93 -13.91 7.72
CA PHE A 141 -11.93 -13.96 9.17
C PHE A 141 -13.25 -14.56 9.66
N GLY A 142 -13.16 -15.70 10.35
CA GLY A 142 -14.28 -16.22 11.13
C GLY A 142 -14.53 -15.35 12.37
N ARG A 143 -15.70 -15.48 12.99
CA ARG A 143 -16.02 -14.83 14.28
C ARG A 143 -15.01 -15.15 15.39
N TYR A 144 -14.29 -16.26 15.26
CA TYR A 144 -13.37 -16.72 16.27
C TYR A 144 -11.95 -16.79 15.74
N ILE A 145 -11.01 -16.19 16.48
CA ILE A 145 -9.59 -16.21 16.18
C ILE A 145 -8.87 -16.99 17.29
N ALA A 146 -8.14 -18.05 16.92
CA ALA A 146 -7.31 -18.79 17.85
C ALA A 146 -5.97 -18.06 18.03
N ALA A 147 -5.77 -17.43 19.18
CA ALA A 147 -4.56 -16.67 19.50
C ALA A 147 -3.81 -17.32 20.67
N ALA A 148 -2.51 -17.07 20.78
CA ALA A 148 -1.70 -17.47 21.92
C ALA A 148 -1.57 -16.30 22.91
N GLN A 149 -1.79 -16.56 24.19
CA GLN A 149 -1.62 -15.59 25.27
C GLN A 149 -1.05 -16.33 26.49
N ASP A 150 0.03 -15.82 27.07
CA ASP A 150 0.72 -16.42 28.21
C ASP A 150 1.01 -17.93 28.08
N GLY A 151 1.40 -18.34 26.87
CA GLY A 151 1.71 -19.73 26.54
C GLY A 151 0.50 -20.64 26.35
N LYS A 152 -0.74 -20.12 26.45
CA LYS A 152 -1.98 -20.86 26.21
C LYS A 152 -2.66 -20.40 24.94
N THR A 153 -3.31 -21.33 24.24
CA THR A 153 -4.20 -20.99 23.12
C THR A 153 -5.54 -20.55 23.66
N ILE A 154 -5.94 -19.33 23.35
CA ILE A 154 -7.23 -18.74 23.67
C ILE A 154 -8.05 -18.51 22.40
N LYS A 155 -9.37 -18.45 22.56
CA LYS A 155 -10.32 -18.20 21.47
C LYS A 155 -10.88 -16.79 21.64
N LEU A 156 -10.47 -15.88 20.77
CA LEU A 156 -10.98 -14.50 20.73
C LEU A 156 -12.29 -14.47 19.94
N ASP A 157 -13.34 -13.91 20.52
CA ASP A 157 -14.63 -13.70 19.85
C ASP A 157 -14.74 -12.26 19.35
N THR A 158 -14.67 -12.08 18.04
CA THR A 158 -14.71 -10.76 17.39
C THR A 158 -16.09 -10.10 17.45
N ALA A 159 -17.13 -10.80 17.90
CA ALA A 159 -18.44 -10.21 18.20
C ALA A 159 -18.49 -9.53 19.57
N LEU A 160 -17.68 -10.00 20.52
CA LEU A 160 -17.58 -9.41 21.85
C LEU A 160 -16.55 -8.29 21.88
N LYS A 161 -15.41 -8.51 21.22
CA LYS A 161 -14.27 -7.62 21.30
C LYS A 161 -13.57 -7.55 19.93
N PRO A 162 -13.65 -6.41 19.22
CA PRO A 162 -12.86 -6.18 18.02
C PRO A 162 -11.38 -6.49 18.24
N VAL A 163 -10.77 -7.16 17.25
CA VAL A 163 -9.38 -7.62 17.29
C VAL A 163 -8.55 -6.80 16.31
N LEU A 164 -7.49 -6.16 16.80
CA LEU A 164 -6.51 -5.46 15.98
C LEU A 164 -5.29 -6.35 15.77
N LEU A 165 -5.07 -6.84 14.54
CA LEU A 165 -3.82 -7.46 14.16
C LEU A 165 -2.82 -6.36 13.78
N PHE A 166 -1.63 -6.38 14.40
CA PHE A 166 -0.63 -5.34 14.18
C PHE A 166 0.81 -5.89 14.19
N SER A 167 1.76 -5.07 13.74
CA SER A 167 3.20 -5.28 13.88
C SER A 167 3.85 -4.02 14.47
N PRO A 168 4.78 -4.13 15.45
CA PRO A 168 5.47 -2.99 16.04
C PRO A 168 6.37 -2.24 15.03
N GLU A 169 6.82 -2.95 14.00
CA GLU A 169 7.65 -2.39 12.92
C GLU A 169 6.83 -1.59 11.90
N CYS A 170 5.50 -1.68 11.94
CA CYS A 170 4.63 -0.98 10.99
C CYS A 170 4.28 0.43 11.49
N PRO A 171 4.66 1.51 10.78
CA PRO A 171 4.37 2.88 11.20
C PRO A 171 2.87 3.19 11.28
N ALA A 172 2.08 2.66 10.33
CA ALA A 172 0.63 2.79 10.36
C ALA A 172 -0.01 2.08 11.57
N CYS A 173 0.56 0.96 12.02
CA CYS A 173 0.13 0.29 13.24
C CYS A 173 0.40 1.17 14.47
N ARG A 174 1.54 1.87 14.52
CA ARG A 174 1.87 2.75 15.65
C ARG A 174 0.85 3.87 15.83
N GLU A 175 0.41 4.48 14.73
CA GLU A 175 -0.61 5.54 14.79
C GLU A 175 -1.97 4.98 15.21
N ALA A 176 -2.40 3.85 14.63
CA ALA A 176 -3.64 3.18 15.03
C ALA A 176 -3.64 2.81 16.51
N LEU A 177 -2.54 2.21 16.99
CA LEU A 177 -2.35 1.84 18.39
C LEU A 177 -2.40 3.06 19.30
N LYS A 178 -1.70 4.15 18.95
CA LYS A 178 -1.71 5.38 19.75
C LYS A 178 -3.13 5.93 19.92
N GLN A 179 -3.91 5.98 18.85
CA GLN A 179 -5.30 6.48 18.92
C GLN A 179 -6.22 5.55 19.71
N LEU A 180 -6.07 4.23 19.54
CA LEU A 180 -6.86 3.23 20.26
C LEU A 180 -6.51 3.16 21.75
N ILE A 181 -5.22 3.21 22.10
CA ILE A 181 -4.74 3.23 23.49
C ILE A 181 -5.18 4.51 24.19
N ASN A 182 -5.11 5.67 23.53
CA ASN A 182 -5.59 6.92 24.12
C ASN A 182 -7.10 6.89 24.44
N ARG A 183 -7.87 6.12 23.68
CA ARG A 183 -9.33 5.97 23.86
C ARG A 183 -9.70 4.91 24.88
N ASP A 184 -8.97 3.80 24.89
CA ASP A 184 -9.16 2.68 25.81
C ASP A 184 -7.79 2.07 26.17
N PRO A 185 -7.11 2.63 27.20
CA PRO A 185 -5.78 2.19 27.61
C PRO A 185 -5.76 0.77 28.19
N ALA A 186 -6.89 0.31 28.74
CA ALA A 186 -7.03 -1.02 29.31
C ALA A 186 -7.33 -2.08 28.26
N GLY A 187 -7.71 -1.68 27.04
CA GLY A 187 -8.14 -2.59 25.99
C GLY A 187 -9.36 -3.40 26.43
N LYS A 188 -10.37 -2.79 27.05
CA LYS A 188 -11.62 -3.48 27.38
C LYS A 188 -12.50 -3.67 26.15
N GLY A 189 -12.59 -2.64 25.32
CA GLY A 189 -13.39 -2.58 24.10
C GLY A 189 -12.67 -3.10 22.86
N TRP A 190 -11.38 -3.43 22.94
CA TRP A 190 -10.61 -3.93 21.80
C TRP A 190 -9.38 -4.73 22.25
N GLN A 191 -8.93 -5.68 21.43
CA GLN A 191 -7.81 -6.56 21.75
C GLN A 191 -6.66 -6.39 20.73
N PRO A 192 -5.48 -5.91 21.14
CA PRO A 192 -4.28 -5.98 20.32
C PRO A 192 -3.80 -7.43 20.22
N VAL A 193 -3.49 -7.84 18.99
CA VAL A 193 -2.95 -9.15 18.68
C VAL A 193 -1.71 -9.00 17.79
N LEU A 194 -0.57 -9.46 18.30
CA LEU A 194 0.70 -9.40 17.59
C LEU A 194 0.68 -10.36 16.41
N ALA A 195 0.76 -9.81 15.19
CA ALA A 195 0.80 -10.55 13.94
C ALA A 195 2.22 -11.00 13.57
N GLN A 196 3.17 -10.07 13.71
CA GLN A 196 4.57 -10.18 13.29
C GLN A 196 5.43 -9.32 14.22
N GLY A 197 6.68 -9.73 14.48
CA GLY A 197 7.63 -9.00 15.32
C GLY A 197 7.98 -9.70 16.63
N ASP A 198 8.90 -9.10 17.38
CA ASP A 198 9.35 -9.63 18.68
C ASP A 198 8.31 -9.34 19.78
N PRO A 199 7.85 -10.37 20.54
CA PRO A 199 6.85 -10.17 21.57
C PRO A 199 7.29 -9.34 22.77
N VAL A 200 8.57 -9.39 23.15
CA VAL A 200 9.10 -8.67 24.31
C VAL A 200 9.21 -7.19 23.99
N GLU A 201 9.71 -6.86 22.80
CA GLU A 201 9.77 -5.50 22.28
C GLU A 201 8.35 -4.92 22.09
N THR A 202 7.44 -5.74 21.56
CA THR A 202 6.03 -5.35 21.41
C THR A 202 5.40 -4.96 22.75
N GLU A 203 5.61 -5.78 23.78
CA GLU A 203 5.07 -5.53 25.11
C GLU A 203 5.64 -4.25 25.72
N ARG A 204 6.97 -4.03 25.62
CA ARG A 204 7.59 -2.78 26.06
C ARG A 204 7.03 -1.58 25.30
N THR A 205 6.83 -1.71 24.00
CA THR A 205 6.33 -0.64 23.13
C THR A 205 4.89 -0.27 23.50
N LEU A 206 4.00 -1.25 23.62
CA LEU A 206 2.61 -1.03 24.02
C LEU A 206 2.51 -0.43 25.43
N LYS A 207 3.24 -0.98 26.41
CA LYS A 207 3.28 -0.44 27.77
C LYS A 207 3.86 0.98 27.81
N GLY A 208 4.90 1.26 27.02
CA GLY A 208 5.46 2.60 26.86
C GLY A 208 4.49 3.61 26.23
N MET A 209 3.52 3.15 25.43
CA MET A 209 2.43 3.98 24.91
C MET A 209 1.25 4.14 25.88
N GLY A 210 1.31 3.53 27.07
CA GLY A 210 0.27 3.61 28.09
C GLY A 210 -0.76 2.47 28.04
N TYR A 211 -0.55 1.45 27.21
CA TYR A 211 -1.42 0.27 27.21
C TYR A 211 -1.19 -0.59 28.47
N THR A 212 -2.29 -0.95 29.13
CA THR A 212 -2.28 -1.71 30.39
C THR A 212 -2.96 -3.07 30.28
N GLY A 213 -3.61 -3.35 29.14
CA GLY A 213 -4.29 -4.62 28.90
C GLY A 213 -3.36 -5.76 28.50
N GLU A 214 -3.97 -6.90 28.21
CA GLU A 214 -3.27 -8.10 27.77
C GLU A 214 -2.95 -8.05 26.27
N ILE A 215 -1.93 -8.79 25.84
CA ILE A 215 -1.49 -8.86 24.44
C ILE A 215 -1.54 -10.32 24.01
N SER A 216 -2.36 -10.62 23.01
CA SER A 216 -2.41 -11.95 22.41
C SER A 216 -1.53 -12.00 21.15
N ARG A 217 -1.24 -13.19 20.64
CA ARG A 217 -0.38 -13.42 19.48
C ARG A 217 -1.09 -14.30 18.47
N PHE A 218 -1.04 -13.94 17.20
CA PHE A 218 -1.64 -14.73 16.13
C PHE A 218 -0.76 -14.64 14.90
N ARG A 219 -0.39 -15.77 14.31
CA ARG A 219 0.50 -15.76 13.15
C ARG A 219 -0.28 -15.33 11.91
N TRP A 220 -0.16 -14.06 11.54
CA TRP A 220 -0.79 -13.49 10.35
C TRP A 220 0.24 -13.00 9.33
N ARG A 221 0.05 -13.37 8.07
CA ARG A 221 0.96 -13.03 6.95
C ARG A 221 0.41 -11.95 6.02
N GLY A 222 -0.81 -11.50 6.23
CA GLY A 222 -1.43 -10.46 5.41
C GLY A 222 -1.11 -9.04 5.87
N PRO A 223 -1.76 -8.03 5.28
CA PRO A 223 -1.55 -6.62 5.62
C PRO A 223 -1.97 -6.29 7.07
N VAL A 224 -1.26 -5.33 7.66
CA VAL A 224 -1.53 -4.74 8.99
C VAL A 224 -1.33 -3.22 8.92
N PRO A 225 -1.99 -2.39 9.76
CA PRO A 225 -2.97 -2.78 10.78
C PRO A 225 -4.28 -3.25 10.15
N ILE A 226 -4.93 -4.23 10.77
CA ILE A 226 -6.26 -4.68 10.38
C ILE A 226 -7.11 -4.91 11.62
N MET A 227 -8.26 -4.24 11.69
CA MET A 227 -9.25 -4.44 12.73
C MET A 227 -10.31 -5.40 12.22
N ILE A 228 -10.68 -6.39 13.02
CA ILE A 228 -11.64 -7.44 12.71
C ILE A 228 -12.73 -7.42 13.76
N TRP A 229 -13.98 -7.35 13.33
CA TRP A 229 -15.13 -7.37 14.24
C TRP A 229 -16.30 -8.13 13.60
N THR A 230 -17.18 -8.67 14.43
CA THR A 230 -18.41 -9.31 13.97
C THR A 230 -19.60 -8.51 14.47
N LYS A 231 -20.44 -8.07 13.54
CA LYS A 231 -21.71 -7.40 13.84
C LYS A 231 -22.82 -8.05 13.03
N ASP A 232 -23.96 -8.31 13.66
CA ASP A 232 -25.13 -8.93 13.02
C ASP A 232 -24.80 -10.26 12.32
N GLY A 233 -23.94 -11.07 12.96
CA GLY A 233 -23.49 -12.37 12.43
C GLY A 233 -22.52 -12.29 11.25
N LYS A 234 -22.13 -11.08 10.80
CA LYS A 234 -21.19 -10.86 9.71
C LYS A 234 -19.87 -10.34 10.23
N THR A 235 -18.80 -11.09 9.99
CA THR A 235 -17.43 -10.62 10.25
C THR A 235 -17.00 -9.66 9.16
N ARG A 236 -16.45 -8.52 9.58
CA ARG A 236 -15.90 -7.48 8.73
C ARG A 236 -14.49 -7.17 9.18
N SER A 237 -13.73 -6.58 8.26
CA SER A 237 -12.39 -6.11 8.54
C SER A 237 -12.14 -4.76 7.87
N THR A 238 -11.26 -3.96 8.47
CA THR A 238 -10.84 -2.66 7.91
C THR A 238 -9.38 -2.39 8.21
N HIS A 239 -8.75 -1.66 7.28
CA HIS A 239 -7.41 -1.09 7.43
C HIS A 239 -7.46 0.42 7.75
N ASN A 240 -8.65 1.02 7.74
CA ASN A 240 -8.81 2.46 7.96
C ASN A 240 -8.93 2.78 9.44
N VAL A 241 -7.96 3.52 9.99
CA VAL A 241 -7.90 3.89 11.42
C VAL A 241 -9.18 4.60 11.91
N ARG A 242 -9.81 5.41 11.07
CA ARG A 242 -11.06 6.10 11.44
C ARG A 242 -12.20 5.10 11.67
N GLU A 243 -12.34 4.12 10.79
CA GLU A 243 -13.33 3.05 10.94
C GLU A 243 -12.99 2.13 12.13
N MET A 244 -11.69 1.90 12.42
CA MET A 244 -11.27 1.20 13.63
C MET A 244 -11.75 1.89 14.91
N LEU A 245 -11.70 3.22 14.96
CA LEU A 245 -12.18 3.98 16.11
C LEU A 245 -13.71 3.99 16.22
N GLU A 246 -14.43 3.84 15.13
CA GLU A 246 -15.91 3.77 15.16
C GLU A 246 -16.41 2.44 15.74
N VAL A 247 -15.65 1.35 15.56
CA VAL A 247 -16.04 0.03 16.08
C VAL A 247 -15.65 -0.20 17.54
N VAL A 248 -14.72 0.57 18.08
CA VAL A 248 -14.34 0.48 19.50
C VAL A 248 -15.27 1.36 20.34
N PRO A 249 -16.02 0.79 21.29
CA PRO A 249 -16.90 1.58 22.14
C PRO A 249 -16.11 2.64 22.93
N VAL A 250 -16.68 3.83 23.07
CA VAL A 250 -16.16 4.84 24.00
C VAL A 250 -16.63 4.42 25.39
N GLU A 251 -15.73 4.13 26.34
CA GLU A 251 -16.15 4.11 27.75
C GLU A 251 -16.54 5.55 28.14
N PRO A 252 -17.73 5.76 28.73
CA PRO A 252 -18.10 7.06 29.30
C PRO A 252 -17.22 7.46 30.48
#